data_AF-A0A973USC2-F1
#
_entry.id   AF-A0A973USC2-F1
#
_cell.length_a   1.000
_cell.length_b   1.000
_cell.length_c   1.000
_cell.angle_alpha   90.00
_cell.angle_beta   90.00
_cell.angle_gamma   90.00
#
_symmetry.space_group_name_H-M   'P 1'
#
loop_
_entity.id
_entity.type
_entity.pdbx_description
1 polymer ?
#
loop_
_entity_poly.entity_id
_entity_poly.type
_entity_poly.pdbx_seq_one_letter_code
_entity_poly.pdbx_strand_id
1 'polypeptide(L)'
;MTTTGNPDTTSAKHDIGMLRVPMCDKLASRRGAKTVDEQARLFNCHRSVLYRIRSGECRASLPLALRMSRQLGTTVNRLFVDGS
;
A
#
# COMPACT_ATOMS: atom_id res chain seq x y z
N MET A 1 8.03 -27.41 -28.73
CA MET A 1 8.36 -26.75 -27.44
C MET A 1 8.74 -25.32 -27.76
N THR A 2 7.90 -24.34 -27.42
CA THR A 2 8.28 -22.92 -27.47
C THR A 2 7.34 -22.10 -26.59
N THR A 3 7.87 -21.77 -25.42
CA THR A 3 7.76 -20.51 -24.66
C THR A 3 6.37 -19.90 -24.44
N THR A 4 5.88 -20.11 -23.22
CA THR A 4 4.84 -19.33 -22.52
C THR A 4 5.17 -17.84 -22.57
N GLY A 5 4.47 -17.09 -23.42
CA GLY A 5 4.38 -15.64 -23.32
C GLY A 5 3.44 -15.29 -22.16
N ASN A 6 4.00 -14.89 -21.02
CA ASN A 6 3.22 -14.19 -20.00
C ASN A 6 2.72 -12.87 -20.61
N PRO A 7 1.44 -12.51 -20.47
CA PRO A 7 1.00 -11.17 -20.83
C PRO A 7 1.65 -10.20 -19.84
N ASP A 8 2.69 -9.51 -20.28
CA ASP A 8 3.18 -8.27 -19.69
C ASP A 8 2.06 -7.24 -19.88
N THR A 9 1.06 -7.32 -18.99
CA THR A 9 0.04 -6.30 -18.88
C THR A 9 0.75 -5.06 -18.35
N THR A 10 1.10 -4.17 -19.27
CA THR A 10 1.48 -2.78 -19.05
C THR A 10 0.32 -2.09 -18.32
N SER A 11 0.17 -2.37 -17.03
CA SER A 11 -0.78 -1.71 -16.17
C SER A 11 -0.20 -0.32 -15.93
N ALA A 12 -0.63 0.64 -16.74
CA ALA A 12 -0.29 2.05 -16.64
C ALA A 12 -0.14 2.43 -15.15
N LYS A 13 1.12 2.58 -14.74
CA LYS A 13 1.53 2.62 -13.34
C LYS A 13 1.12 3.97 -12.77
N HIS A 14 -0.13 4.06 -12.31
CA HIS A 14 -0.52 5.03 -11.28
C HIS A 14 0.10 4.56 -9.96
N ASP A 15 1.43 4.56 -9.95
CA ASP A 15 2.29 4.26 -8.84
C ASP A 15 2.14 5.41 -7.84
N ILE A 16 1.32 5.18 -6.82
CA ILE A 16 1.14 6.12 -5.71
C ILE A 16 2.52 6.34 -5.08
N GLY A 17 2.86 7.57 -4.70
CA GLY A 17 4.15 7.85 -4.09
C GLY A 17 4.32 7.18 -2.72
N MET A 18 5.36 7.54 -1.97
CA MET A 18 5.75 6.76 -0.78
C MET A 18 4.73 6.85 0.36
N LEU A 19 4.55 5.74 1.07
CA LEU A 19 3.68 5.71 2.24
C LEU A 19 4.29 6.55 3.37
N ARG A 20 3.51 7.45 3.96
CA ARG A 20 3.88 8.15 5.19
C ARG A 20 3.70 7.21 6.37
N VAL A 21 4.73 6.39 6.63
CA VAL A 21 4.72 5.35 7.66
C VAL A 21 4.24 5.86 9.03
N PRO A 22 4.73 7.00 9.56
CA PRO A 22 4.29 7.51 10.86
C PRO A 22 2.79 7.88 10.90
N MET A 23 2.27 8.38 9.78
CA MET A 23 0.85 8.73 9.67
C MET A 23 -0.01 7.48 9.57
N CYS A 24 0.45 6.48 8.81
CA CYS A 24 -0.21 5.18 8.71
C CYS A 24 -0.28 4.50 10.07
N ASP A 25 0.83 4.43 10.82
CA ASP A 25 0.86 3.82 12.16
C ASP A 25 -0.05 4.54 13.15
N LYS A 26 -0.04 5.88 13.15
CA LYS A 26 -0.90 6.68 14.02
C LYS A 26 -2.40 6.41 13.75
N LEU A 27 -2.80 6.35 12.49
CA LEU A 27 -4.20 6.10 12.12
C LEU A 27 -4.59 4.64 12.35
N ALA A 28 -3.70 3.70 12.04
CA ALA A 28 -3.92 2.27 12.26
C ALA A 28 -4.05 1.95 13.76
N SER A 29 -3.22 2.57 14.59
CA SER A 29 -3.28 2.42 16.05
C SER A 29 -4.63 2.87 16.62
N ARG A 30 -5.24 3.94 16.07
CA ARG A 30 -6.60 4.39 16.43
C ARG A 30 -7.69 3.38 16.05
N ARG A 31 -7.41 2.51 15.08
CA ARG A 31 -8.29 1.40 14.66
C ARG A 31 -7.96 0.08 15.38
N GLY A 32 -7.03 0.10 16.34
CA GLY A 32 -6.61 -1.09 17.09
C GLY A 32 -5.51 -1.93 16.41
N ALA A 33 -5.01 -1.51 15.24
CA ALA A 33 -3.92 -2.21 14.55
C ALA A 33 -2.56 -1.58 14.89
N LYS A 34 -1.83 -2.18 15.84
CA LYS A 34 -0.55 -1.65 16.35
C LYS A 34 0.67 -2.35 15.74
N THR A 35 0.48 -3.56 15.24
CA THR A 35 1.52 -4.35 14.58
C THR A 35 1.37 -4.31 13.06
N VAL A 36 2.45 -4.58 12.33
CA VAL A 36 2.41 -4.67 10.87
C VAL A 36 1.51 -5.81 10.39
N ASP A 37 1.39 -6.89 11.17
CA ASP A 37 0.49 -8.00 10.86
C ASP A 37 -0.98 -7.58 10.96
N GLU A 38 -1.37 -6.91 12.05
CA GLU A 38 -2.72 -6.36 12.21
C GLU A 38 -3.06 -5.33 11.14
N GLN A 39 -2.09 -4.49 10.76
CA GLN A 39 -2.26 -3.55 9.66
C GLN A 39 -2.46 -4.26 8.32
N ALA A 40 -1.68 -5.30 8.04
CA ALA A 40 -1.83 -6.09 6.83
C ALA A 40 -3.22 -6.74 6.74
N ARG A 41 -3.73 -7.26 7.87
CA ARG A 41 -5.11 -7.77 7.99
C ARG A 41 -6.14 -6.65 7.78
N LEU A 42 -5.95 -5.49 8.40
CA LEU A 42 -6.84 -4.32 8.25
C LEU A 42 -6.94 -3.88 6.78
N PHE A 43 -5.83 -3.92 6.04
CA PHE A 43 -5.79 -3.53 4.63
C PHE A 43 -6.11 -4.68 3.67
N ASN A 44 -6.33 -5.89 4.18
CA ASN A 44 -6.51 -7.10 3.40
C ASN A 44 -5.41 -7.25 2.33
N CYS A 45 -4.15 -7.21 2.78
CA CYS A 45 -2.96 -7.37 1.95
C CYS A 45 -1.95 -8.29 2.63
N HIS A 46 -1.04 -8.88 1.86
CA HIS A 46 -0.01 -9.74 2.42
C HIS A 46 1.01 -8.93 3.23
N ARG A 47 1.45 -9.44 4.38
CA ARG A 47 2.41 -8.77 5.26
C ARG A 47 3.68 -8.34 4.51
N SER A 48 4.23 -9.20 3.66
CA SER A 48 5.43 -8.88 2.87
C SER A 48 5.23 -7.69 1.93
N VAL A 49 4.04 -7.54 1.34
CA VAL A 49 3.71 -6.41 0.48
C VAL A 49 3.68 -5.12 1.30
N LEU A 50 3.03 -5.15 2.46
CA LEU A 50 3.00 -4.00 3.36
C LEU A 50 4.41 -3.60 3.84
N TYR A 51 5.28 -4.57 4.14
CA TYR A 51 6.68 -4.30 4.49
C TYR A 51 7.43 -3.59 3.35
N ARG A 52 7.34 -4.10 2.12
CA ARG A 52 7.99 -3.47 0.96
C ARG A 52 7.49 -2.05 0.72
N ILE A 53 6.18 -1.82 0.86
CA ILE A 53 5.59 -0.46 0.75
C ILE A 53 6.11 0.46 1.86
N ARG A 54 6.19 -0.02 3.10
CA ARG A 54 6.69 0.76 4.24
C ARG A 54 8.18 1.08 4.13
N SER A 55 8.96 0.17 3.55
CA SER A 55 10.41 0.37 3.30
C SER A 55 10.71 1.26 2.10
N GLY A 56 9.71 1.57 1.26
CA GLY A 56 9.90 2.30 0.00
C GLY A 56 10.44 1.44 -1.15
N GLU A 57 10.72 0.15 -0.94
CA GLU A 57 11.12 -0.81 -1.99
C GLU A 57 10.06 -0.96 -3.09
N CYS A 58 8.77 -0.81 -2.74
CA CYS A 58 7.67 -0.90 -3.68
C CYS A 58 6.66 0.22 -3.47
N ARG A 59 6.05 0.68 -4.55
CA ARG A 59 4.93 1.62 -4.49
C ARG A 59 3.61 0.88 -4.31
N ALA A 60 2.70 1.49 -3.57
CA ALA A 60 1.35 0.94 -3.44
C ALA A 60 0.59 1.15 -4.74
N SER A 61 -0.13 0.12 -5.19
CA SER A 61 -1.09 0.30 -6.29
C SER A 61 -2.24 1.21 -5.84
N LEU A 62 -2.79 2.00 -6.76
CA LEU A 62 -3.98 2.83 -6.53
C LEU A 62 -5.12 2.10 -5.78
N PRO A 63 -5.55 0.87 -6.15
CA PRO A 63 -6.61 0.18 -5.42
C PRO A 63 -6.24 -0.14 -3.97
N LEU A 64 -4.97 -0.46 -3.68
CA LEU A 64 -4.51 -0.68 -2.32
C LEU A 64 -4.47 0.63 -1.53
N ALA A 65 -3.96 1.70 -2.13
CA ALA A 65 -3.91 3.02 -1.50
C ALA A 65 -5.31 3.54 -1.12
N LEU A 66 -6.29 3.42 -2.02
CA LEU A 66 -7.69 3.78 -1.76
C LEU A 66 -8.30 2.95 -0.62
N ARG A 67 -7.99 1.65 -0.57
CA ARG A 67 -8.45 0.78 0.50
C ARG A 67 -7.85 1.18 1.85
N MET A 68 -6.53 1.42 1.89
CA MET A 68 -5.85 1.89 3.09
C MET A 68 -6.46 3.21 3.57
N SER A 69 -6.67 4.17 2.67
CA SER A 69 -7.26 5.47 3.05
C SER A 69 -8.68 5.31 3.59
N ARG A 70 -9.52 4.46 2.98
CA ARG A 70 -10.88 4.17 3.46
C ARG A 70 -10.87 3.51 4.84
N GLN A 71 -10.06 2.49 5.06
CA GLN A 71 -9.96 1.79 6.36
C GLN A 71 -9.46 2.72 7.47
N LEU A 72 -8.50 3.59 7.14
CA LEU A 72 -7.94 4.55 8.08
C LEU A 72 -8.79 5.81 8.26
N GLY A 73 -9.85 6.01 7.45
CA GLY A 73 -10.69 7.21 7.50
C GLY A 73 -9.93 8.47 7.07
N THR A 74 -9.09 8.38 6.05
CA THR A 74 -8.30 9.50 5.52
C THR A 74 -8.30 9.52 3.99
N THR A 75 -7.52 10.41 3.38
CA THR A 75 -7.33 10.50 1.93
C THR A 75 -5.99 9.93 1.51
N VAL A 76 -5.92 9.43 0.28
CA VAL A 76 -4.67 8.93 -0.33
C VAL A 76 -3.56 9.99 -0.25
N ASN A 77 -3.87 11.25 -0.57
CA ASN A 77 -2.91 12.36 -0.53
C ASN A 77 -2.38 12.66 0.89
N ARG A 78 -3.15 12.37 1.94
CA ARG A 78 -2.64 12.47 3.32
C ARG A 78 -1.80 11.28 3.75
N LEU A 79 -2.05 10.11 3.16
CA LEU A 79 -1.40 8.86 3.53
C LEU A 79 -0.10 8.63 2.75
N PHE A 80 -0.01 9.14 1.53
CA PHE A 80 1.12 9.00 0.64
C PHE A 80 1.73 10.38 0.31
N VAL A 81 3.04 10.46 0.15
CA VAL A 81 3.68 11.65 -0.46
C VAL A 81 3.56 11.55 -1.96
N ASP A 82 3.34 12.69 -2.63
CA ASP A 82 3.49 12.74 -4.07
C ASP A 82 4.97 12.51 -4.41
N GLY A 83 5.24 11.55 -5.29
CA GLY A 83 6.60 11.27 -5.72
C GLY A 83 7.01 12.31 -6.75
N SER A 84 7.53 13.45 -6.29
CA SER A 84 8.26 14.40 -7.12
C SER A 84 9.55 13.79 -7.67
#